data_AF-Q822V0-F1
#
_entry.id   AF-Q822V0-F1
#
_cell.length_a   1.000
_cell.length_b   1.000
_cell.length_c   1.000
_cell.angle_alpha   90.00
_cell.angle_beta   90.00
_cell.angle_gamma   90.00
#
_symmetry.space_group_name_H-M   'P 1'
#
loop_
_entity.id
_entity.type
_entity.pdbx_description
1 polymer ?
#
loop_
_entity_poly.entity_id
_entity_poly.type
_entity_poly.pdbx_seq_one_letter_code
_entity_poly.pdbx_strand_id
1 'polypeptide(L)'
;MLLTYETGLDFLHQTRKYPCFVRSAFAREAQMGQEPYLRLGIVDLTLISSNDLKLSLLNSIPILGTIRGLARLYSVWSVKDRSKDRVKDLVTHTFLGIFETLGLGVGLLVMKIVITALIRIAFLILVLFAALYQFTRTKVQQLSCFSE
;
A
#
# COMPACT_ATOMS: atom_id res chain seq x y z
N MET A 1 -25.24 -15.40 8.64
CA MET A 1 -24.21 -16.42 8.39
C MET A 1 -23.14 -15.75 7.53
N LEU A 2 -21.95 -15.48 8.06
CA LEU A 2 -20.84 -14.94 7.26
C LEU A 2 -20.38 -16.04 6.31
N LEU A 3 -20.34 -15.77 4.99
CA LEU A 3 -19.72 -16.68 4.02
C LEU A 3 -18.24 -16.77 4.34
N THR A 4 -17.80 -17.97 4.70
CA THR A 4 -16.40 -18.32 4.96
C THR A 4 -15.87 -19.18 3.84
N TYR A 5 -14.62 -18.95 3.45
CA TYR A 5 -13.94 -19.64 2.37
C TYR A 5 -12.79 -20.48 2.93
N GLU A 6 -12.58 -21.65 2.35
CA GLU A 6 -11.51 -22.55 2.77
C GLU A 6 -10.13 -21.98 2.43
N THR A 7 -9.97 -21.42 1.22
CA THR A 7 -8.72 -20.81 0.74
C THR A 7 -8.93 -19.38 0.25
N GLY A 8 -7.85 -18.60 0.19
CA GLY A 8 -7.90 -17.25 -0.38
C GLY A 8 -8.16 -17.25 -1.89
N LEU A 9 -7.80 -18.33 -2.60
CA LEU A 9 -8.13 -18.53 -4.01
C LEU A 9 -9.65 -18.67 -4.22
N ASP A 10 -10.31 -19.44 -3.38
CA ASP A 10 -11.77 -19.60 -3.41
C ASP A 10 -12.49 -18.26 -3.13
N PHE A 11 -11.98 -17.49 -2.17
CA PHE A 11 -12.45 -16.12 -1.92
C PHE A 11 -12.35 -15.24 -3.18
N LEU A 12 -11.20 -15.22 -3.86
CA LEU A 12 -11.01 -14.39 -5.06
C LEU A 12 -11.91 -14.83 -6.23
N HIS A 13 -12.09 -16.14 -6.40
CA HIS A 13 -12.93 -16.67 -7.45
C HIS A 13 -14.39 -16.28 -7.23
N GLN A 14 -14.91 -16.46 -6.01
CA GLN A 14 -16.30 -16.14 -5.68
C GLN A 14 -16.58 -14.65 -5.61
N THR A 15 -15.57 -13.83 -5.31
CA THR A 15 -15.71 -12.37 -5.22
C THR A 15 -15.44 -11.63 -6.54
N ARG A 16 -15.18 -12.36 -7.63
CA ARG A 16 -14.94 -11.76 -8.96
C ARG A 16 -16.13 -10.97 -9.51
N LYS A 17 -17.35 -11.35 -9.09
CA LYS A 17 -18.62 -10.72 -9.48
C LYS A 17 -18.91 -9.37 -8.80
N TYR A 18 -18.15 -9.00 -7.77
CA TYR A 18 -18.34 -7.71 -7.10
C TYR A 18 -17.85 -6.55 -7.98
N PRO A 19 -18.47 -5.36 -7.85
CA PRO A 19 -18.03 -4.18 -8.60
C PRO A 19 -16.56 -3.86 -8.29
N CYS A 20 -15.86 -3.35 -9.31
CA CYS A 20 -14.41 -3.08 -9.25
C CYS A 20 -14.02 -2.24 -8.02
N PHE A 21 -14.88 -1.29 -7.64
CA PHE A 21 -14.70 -0.46 -6.45
C PHE A 21 -14.54 -1.27 -5.15
N VAL A 22 -15.44 -2.22 -4.90
CA VAL A 22 -15.40 -3.09 -3.70
C VAL A 22 -14.27 -4.11 -3.83
N ARG A 23 -14.07 -4.65 -5.03
CA ARG A 23 -13.02 -5.64 -5.30
C ARG A 23 -11.62 -5.08 -5.02
N SER A 24 -11.36 -3.83 -5.39
CA SER A 24 -10.09 -3.15 -5.12
C SER A 24 -9.81 -2.84 -3.65
N ALA A 25 -10.77 -3.11 -2.75
CA ALA A 25 -10.58 -2.96 -1.30
C ALA A 25 -10.19 -4.26 -0.60
N PHE A 26 -10.33 -5.42 -1.27
CA PHE A 26 -9.94 -6.70 -0.69
C PHE A 26 -8.43 -6.72 -0.41
N ALA A 27 -8.05 -7.17 0.79
CA ALA A 27 -6.66 -7.21 1.25
C ALA A 27 -5.84 -8.35 0.63
N ARG A 28 -6.52 -9.31 -0.02
CA ARG A 28 -5.93 -10.49 -0.63
C ARG A 28 -5.75 -10.24 -2.12
N GLU A 29 -4.51 -10.33 -2.60
CA GLU A 29 -4.20 -10.23 -4.03
C GLU A 29 -3.46 -11.49 -4.47
N ALA A 30 -3.91 -12.09 -5.59
CA ALA A 30 -3.26 -13.25 -6.15
C ALA A 30 -2.05 -12.82 -6.99
N GLN A 31 -0.86 -13.28 -6.61
CA GLN A 31 0.29 -13.29 -7.50
C GLN A 31 0.35 -14.61 -8.26
N MET A 32 0.76 -14.54 -9.52
CA MET A 32 0.79 -15.68 -10.43
C MET A 32 1.65 -16.81 -9.81
N GLY A 33 1.01 -17.94 -9.50
CA GLY A 33 1.69 -19.13 -8.93
C GLY A 33 1.78 -19.19 -7.40
N GLN A 34 1.16 -18.26 -6.65
CA GLN A 34 1.13 -18.30 -5.17
C GLN A 34 -0.29 -18.14 -4.61
N GLU A 35 -0.55 -18.82 -3.49
CA GLU A 35 -1.76 -18.64 -2.69
C GLU A 35 -1.88 -17.16 -2.25
N PRO A 36 -3.04 -16.51 -2.46
CA PRO A 36 -3.22 -15.10 -2.15
C PRO A 36 -3.12 -14.84 -0.64
N TYR A 37 -2.07 -14.11 -0.26
CA TYR A 37 -1.74 -13.74 1.11
C TYR A 37 -2.12 -12.28 1.39
N LEU A 38 -2.21 -11.92 2.67
CA LEU A 38 -2.34 -10.53 3.08
C LEU A 38 -1.06 -9.75 2.71
N ARG A 39 -1.16 -8.79 1.79
CA ARG A 39 -0.02 -7.93 1.43
C ARG A 39 -0.28 -6.53 1.95
N LEU A 40 0.53 -6.08 2.92
CA LEU A 40 0.61 -4.67 3.28
C LEU A 40 1.91 -4.11 2.68
N GLY A 41 1.84 -3.66 1.44
CA GLY A 41 2.99 -3.08 0.76
C GLY A 41 3.20 -1.61 1.15
N ILE A 42 4.45 -1.14 1.14
CA ILE A 42 4.75 0.30 1.13
C ILE A 42 4.02 1.00 -0.04
N VAL A 43 3.76 0.25 -1.12
CA VAL A 43 2.96 0.68 -2.27
C VAL A 43 1.52 1.04 -1.88
N ASP A 44 0.89 0.30 -0.96
CA ASP A 44 -0.47 0.62 -0.46
C ASP A 44 -0.49 1.88 0.42
N LEU A 45 0.65 2.20 1.04
CA LEU A 45 0.87 3.37 1.90
C LEU A 45 1.37 4.60 1.13
N THR A 46 1.61 4.49 -0.18
CA THR A 46 2.16 5.59 -0.99
C THR A 46 1.20 6.00 -2.10
N LEU A 47 1.27 7.26 -2.51
CA LEU A 47 0.45 7.85 -3.58
C LEU A 47 1.28 7.96 -4.85
N ILE A 48 1.68 6.81 -5.42
CA ILE A 48 2.57 6.77 -6.59
C ILE A 48 1.76 6.92 -7.88
N SER A 49 0.57 6.32 -7.96
CA SER A 49 -0.30 6.36 -9.15
C SER A 49 -1.48 7.32 -9.00
N SER A 50 -1.94 7.88 -10.11
CA SER A 50 -3.17 8.68 -10.18
C SER A 50 -4.42 7.87 -9.80
N ASN A 51 -4.41 6.57 -10.09
CA ASN A 51 -5.47 5.64 -9.68
C ASN A 51 -5.52 5.49 -8.16
N ASP A 52 -4.35 5.44 -7.49
CA ASP A 52 -4.26 5.32 -6.03
C ASP A 52 -4.77 6.59 -5.34
N LEU A 53 -4.46 7.75 -5.92
CA LEU A 53 -5.01 9.03 -5.48
C LEU A 53 -6.54 9.06 -5.60
N LYS A 54 -7.08 8.63 -6.75
CA LYS A 54 -8.53 8.57 -6.97
C LYS A 54 -9.20 7.61 -5.99
N LEU A 55 -8.61 6.44 -5.75
CA LEU A 55 -9.10 5.47 -4.78
C LEU A 55 -9.02 6.01 -3.35
N SER A 56 -7.92 6.66 -2.96
CA SER A 56 -7.80 7.29 -1.65
C SER A 56 -8.79 8.44 -1.46
N LEU A 57 -9.07 9.23 -2.50
CA LEU A 57 -10.11 10.27 -2.47
C LEU A 57 -11.52 9.69 -2.39
N LEU A 58 -11.77 8.55 -3.03
CA LEU A 58 -13.06 7.86 -2.86
C LEU A 58 -13.20 7.29 -1.43
N ASN A 59 -12.10 6.86 -0.81
CA ASN A 59 -12.10 6.41 0.59
C ASN A 59 -12.24 7.54 1.59
N SER A 60 -11.91 8.79 1.22
CA SER A 60 -12.07 9.93 2.11
C SER A 60 -13.53 10.35 2.27
N ILE A 61 -14.41 9.91 1.36
CA ILE A 61 -15.85 10.07 1.50
C ILE A 61 -16.33 9.08 2.57
N PRO A 62 -16.94 9.53 3.69
CA PRO A 62 -17.23 8.68 4.83
C PRO A 62 -17.96 7.38 4.47
N ILE A 63 -19.01 7.48 3.66
CA ILE A 63 -19.86 6.33 3.27
C ILE A 63 -19.08 5.31 2.41
N LEU A 64 -18.31 5.80 1.44
CA LEU A 64 -17.53 4.96 0.52
C LEU A 64 -16.31 4.35 1.22
N GLY A 65 -15.67 5.12 2.11
CA GLY A 65 -14.66 4.65 3.04
C GLY A 65 -15.19 3.52 3.92
N THR A 66 -16.41 3.66 4.45
CA THR A 66 -17.00 2.62 5.30
C THR A 66 -17.24 1.31 4.56
N ILE A 67 -17.82 1.38 3.35
CA ILE A 67 -18.06 0.19 2.51
C ILE A 67 -16.74 -0.51 2.18
N ARG A 68 -15.68 0.24 1.89
CA ARG A 68 -14.36 -0.34 1.58
C ARG A 68 -13.64 -0.90 2.79
N GLY A 69 -13.70 -0.24 3.94
CA GLY A 69 -13.16 -0.76 5.18
C GLY A 69 -13.83 -2.08 5.57
N LEU A 70 -15.15 -2.18 5.37
CA LEU A 70 -15.90 -3.42 5.59
C LEU A 70 -15.52 -4.50 4.59
N ALA A 71 -15.38 -4.16 3.30
CA ALA A 71 -14.93 -5.10 2.27
C ALA A 71 -13.53 -5.67 2.57
N ARG A 72 -12.62 -4.80 3.02
CA ARG A 72 -11.28 -5.17 3.46
C ARG A 72 -11.34 -6.09 4.68
N LEU A 73 -12.06 -5.69 5.73
CA LEU A 73 -12.21 -6.49 6.95
C LEU A 73 -12.87 -7.85 6.67
N TYR A 74 -13.87 -7.87 5.80
CA TYR A 74 -14.50 -9.10 5.34
C TYR A 74 -13.50 -10.02 4.65
N SER A 75 -12.68 -9.51 3.72
CA SER A 75 -11.64 -10.33 3.04
C SER A 75 -10.58 -10.92 3.97
N VAL A 76 -10.29 -10.20 5.06
CA VAL A 76 -9.32 -10.64 6.09
C VAL A 76 -9.93 -11.76 6.93
N TRP A 77 -11.18 -11.61 7.36
CA TRP A 77 -11.82 -12.52 8.31
C TRP A 77 -12.55 -13.70 7.65
N SER A 78 -12.91 -13.61 6.37
CA SER A 78 -13.69 -14.64 5.67
C SER A 78 -12.90 -15.90 5.33
N VAL A 79 -11.56 -15.85 5.33
CA VAL A 79 -10.72 -17.02 4.98
C VAL A 79 -10.28 -17.75 6.25
N LYS A 80 -10.51 -19.06 6.25
CA LYS A 80 -10.28 -19.96 7.39
C LYS A 80 -8.82 -20.43 7.46
N ASP A 81 -8.21 -20.73 6.32
CA ASP A 81 -6.78 -21.04 6.27
C ASP A 81 -5.93 -19.77 6.37
N ARG A 82 -5.33 -19.58 7.54
CA ARG A 82 -4.43 -18.44 7.87
C ARG A 82 -3.00 -18.91 8.12
N SER A 83 -2.68 -20.16 7.79
CA SER A 83 -1.40 -20.79 8.11
C SER A 83 -0.17 -20.07 7.52
N LYS A 84 -0.37 -19.28 6.44
CA LYS A 84 0.68 -18.51 5.77
C LYS A 84 0.66 -17.01 6.08
N ASP A 85 -0.37 -16.50 6.75
CA ASP A 85 -0.53 -15.08 7.03
C ASP A 85 0.27 -14.68 8.28
N ARG A 86 1.09 -13.63 8.19
CA ARG A 86 1.80 -13.09 9.35
C ARG A 86 0.80 -12.38 10.25
N VAL A 87 0.82 -12.70 11.55
CA VAL A 87 -0.07 -12.09 12.56
C VAL A 87 0.00 -10.55 12.55
N LYS A 88 1.20 -9.99 12.31
CA LYS A 88 1.40 -8.54 12.18
C LYS A 88 0.60 -7.92 11.03
N ASP A 89 0.52 -8.60 9.89
CA ASP A 89 -0.18 -8.12 8.71
C ASP A 89 -1.70 -8.22 8.93
N LEU A 90 -2.16 -9.29 9.59
CA LEU A 90 -3.56 -9.45 9.99
C LEU A 90 -4.05 -8.29 10.88
N VAL A 91 -3.27 -7.97 11.92
CA VAL A 91 -3.60 -6.91 12.88
C VAL A 91 -3.60 -5.56 12.19
N THR A 92 -2.58 -5.26 11.38
CA THR A 92 -2.48 -3.96 10.69
C THR A 92 -3.60 -3.76 9.67
N HIS A 93 -3.93 -4.77 8.86
CA HIS A 93 -5.07 -4.70 7.94
C HIS A 93 -6.42 -4.58 8.64
N THR A 94 -6.56 -5.20 9.82
CA THR A 94 -7.76 -5.06 10.65
C THR A 94 -7.89 -3.65 11.20
N PHE A 95 -6.81 -3.07 11.74
CA PHE A 95 -6.81 -1.69 12.19
C PHE A 95 -7.07 -0.72 11.03
N LEU A 96 -6.42 -0.91 9.88
CA LEU A 96 -6.66 -0.09 8.69
C LEU A 96 -8.12 -0.17 8.23
N GLY A 97 -8.69 -1.39 8.21
CA GLY A 97 -10.09 -1.62 7.91
C GLY A 97 -11.00 -0.89 8.90
N ILE A 98 -10.74 -0.97 10.20
CA ILE A 98 -11.50 -0.27 11.25
C ILE A 98 -11.46 1.26 11.03
N PHE A 99 -10.27 1.82 10.80
CA PHE A 99 -10.12 3.25 10.50
C PHE A 99 -10.88 3.66 9.23
N GLU A 100 -10.84 2.86 8.16
CA GLU A 100 -11.65 3.09 6.96
C GLU A 100 -13.16 2.98 7.27
N THR A 101 -13.58 2.01 8.11
CA THR A 101 -14.99 1.84 8.50
C THR A 101 -15.56 3.01 9.30
N LEU A 102 -14.75 3.59 10.17
CA LEU A 102 -15.09 4.75 10.99
C LEU A 102 -15.18 6.06 10.18
N GLY A 103 -14.97 6.02 8.86
CA GLY A 103 -14.94 7.21 8.02
C GLY A 103 -13.68 8.07 8.24
N LEU A 104 -12.67 7.55 8.97
CA LEU A 104 -11.36 8.17 9.16
C LEU A 104 -10.44 7.96 7.93
N GLY A 105 -11.02 7.70 6.75
CA GLY A 105 -10.30 7.61 5.48
C GLY A 105 -9.47 8.86 5.19
N VAL A 106 -9.91 10.02 5.67
CA VAL A 106 -9.13 11.28 5.63
C VAL A 106 -7.83 11.16 6.42
N GLY A 107 -7.85 10.57 7.62
CA GLY A 107 -6.64 10.37 8.43
C GLY A 107 -5.62 9.45 7.74
N LEU A 108 -6.11 8.38 7.11
CA LEU A 108 -5.26 7.50 6.30
C LEU A 108 -4.69 8.21 5.08
N LEU A 109 -5.48 9.07 4.42
CA LEU A 109 -5.02 9.90 3.30
C LEU A 109 -3.90 10.86 3.74
N VAL A 110 -4.06 11.52 4.90
CA VAL A 110 -3.01 12.37 5.49
C VAL A 110 -1.73 11.57 5.75
N MET A 111 -1.84 10.38 6.36
CA MET A 111 -0.68 9.51 6.59
C MET A 111 0.03 9.12 5.28
N LYS A 112 -0.73 8.79 4.23
CA LYS A 112 -0.16 8.49 2.91
C LYS A 112 0.56 9.69 2.29
N ILE A 113 0.02 10.90 2.42
CA ILE A 113 0.67 12.13 1.97
C ILE A 113 2.00 12.33 2.69
N VAL A 114 2.01 12.21 4.02
CA VAL A 114 3.23 12.37 4.83
C VAL A 114 4.30 11.35 4.44
N ILE A 115 3.96 10.08 4.33
CA ILE A 115 4.90 9.01 3.93
C ILE A 115 5.45 9.27 2.52
N THR A 116 4.58 9.62 1.58
CA THR A 116 4.99 9.94 0.19
C THR A 116 5.92 11.14 0.16
N ALA A 117 5.64 12.19 0.94
CA ALA A 117 6.49 13.37 1.04
C ALA A 117 7.87 13.05 1.63
N LEU A 118 7.93 12.26 2.71
CA LEU A 118 9.20 11.84 3.33
C LEU A 118 10.07 11.05 2.36
N ILE A 119 9.49 10.10 1.61
CA ILE A 119 10.21 9.31 0.60
C ILE A 119 10.76 10.23 -0.50
N ARG A 120 9.97 11.20 -0.98
CA ARG A 120 10.41 12.15 -2.01
C ARG A 120 11.54 13.06 -1.50
N ILE A 121 11.46 13.56 -0.27
CA ILE A 121 12.51 14.37 0.36
C ILE A 121 13.80 13.56 0.50
N ALA A 122 13.72 12.33 1.03
CA ALA A 122 14.88 11.46 1.17
C ALA A 122 15.56 11.18 -0.18
N PHE A 123 14.76 10.93 -1.23
CA PHE A 123 15.27 10.76 -2.59
C PHE A 123 15.98 12.01 -3.12
N LEU A 124 15.41 13.21 -2.92
CA LEU A 124 16.05 14.46 -3.33
C LEU A 124 17.38 14.70 -2.60
N ILE A 125 17.44 14.43 -1.30
CA ILE A 125 18.67 14.52 -0.51
C ILE A 125 19.74 13.57 -1.06
N LEU A 126 19.36 12.33 -1.39
CA LEU A 126 20.28 11.36 -1.99
C LEU A 126 20.83 11.83 -3.34
N VAL A 127 19.97 12.37 -4.21
CA VAL A 127 20.38 12.91 -5.52
C VAL A 127 21.32 14.11 -5.35
N LEU A 128 21.02 15.01 -4.41
CA LEU A 128 21.89 16.15 -4.09
C LEU A 128 23.25 15.68 -3.59
N PHE A 129 23.28 14.70 -2.68
CA PHE A 129 24.51 14.14 -2.17
C PHE A 129 25.35 13.47 -3.28
N ALA A 130 24.71 12.72 -4.18
CA ALA A 130 25.37 12.12 -5.33
C ALA A 130 25.92 13.17 -6.31
N ALA A 131 25.17 14.25 -6.57
CA ALA A 131 25.62 15.34 -7.43
C ALA A 131 26.82 16.08 -6.82
N LEU A 132 26.78 16.38 -5.52
CA LEU A 132 27.91 16.98 -4.79
C LEU A 132 29.14 16.08 -4.82
N TYR A 133 28.95 14.77 -4.64
CA TYR A 133 30.04 13.79 -4.71
C TYR A 133 30.69 13.74 -6.11
N GLN A 134 29.92 13.80 -7.18
CA GLN A 134 30.47 13.88 -8.53
C GLN A 134 31.21 15.21 -8.78
N PHE A 135 30.67 16.32 -8.25
CA PHE A 135 31.30 17.63 -8.37
C PHE A 135 32.64 17.70 -7.63
N THR A 136 32.75 17.15 -6.42
CA THR A 136 34.03 17.10 -5.70
C THR A 136 35.04 16.20 -6.41
N ARG A 137 34.61 15.05 -6.94
CA ARG A 137 35.46 14.14 -7.71
C ARG A 137 36.06 14.80 -8.96
N THR A 138 35.23 15.49 -9.74
CA THR A 138 35.69 16.18 -10.96
C THR A 138 36.68 17.31 -10.66
N LYS A 139 36.49 18.05 -9.57
CA LYS A 139 37.44 19.08 -9.12
C LYS A 139 38.80 18.50 -8.72
N VAL A 140 38.82 17.35 -8.04
CA VAL A 140 40.07 16.67 -7.65
C VAL A 140 40.86 16.19 -8.86
N GLN A 141 40.20 15.63 -9.89
CA GLN A 141 40.89 15.16 -11.10
C GLN A 141 41.53 16.29 -11.94
N GLN A 142 40.91 17.47 -11.96
CA GLN A 142 41.47 18.64 -12.65
C GLN A 142 42.75 19.16 -12.00
N LEU A 143 42.84 19.11 -10.66
CA LEU A 143 44.02 19.55 -9.91
C LEU A 143 45.21 18.60 -10.09
N SER A 144 44.97 17.29 -10.22
CA SER A 144 46.03 16.31 -10.45
C SER A 144 46.69 16.41 -11.84
N CYS A 145 45.96 16.87 -12.88
CA CYS A 145 46.51 17.06 -14.22
C CYS A 145 47.30 18.38 -14.40
N PHE A 146 47.23 19.31 -13.45
CA PHE A 146 47.95 20.58 -13.51
C PHE A 146 49.29 20.55 -12.77
N SER A 147 49.60 19.45 -12.08
CA SER A 147 50.83 19.28 -11.29
C SER A 147 51.92 18.45 -12.00
N GLU A 148 51.69 18.03 -13.24
CA GLU A 148 52.70 17.45 -14.16
C GLU A 148 53.09 18.50 -15.21
#